data_AF-A0A8J6Z553-F1
#
_entry.id   AF-A0A8J6Z553-F1
#
_cell.length_a   1.000
_cell.length_b   1.000
_cell.length_c   1.000
_cell.angle_alpha   90.00
_cell.angle_beta   90.00
_cell.angle_gamma   90.00
#
_symmetry.space_group_name_H-M   'P 1'
#
loop_
_entity.id
_entity.type
_entity.pdbx_description
1 polymer ?
#
loop_
_entity_poly.entity_id
_entity_poly.type
_entity_poly.pdbx_seq_one_letter_code
_entity_poly.pdbx_strand_id
1 'polypeptide(L)'
;MDEILNYLIVILMTTGVIFGGKAFWDWKKNRTPRLDLQELEAERAQYLQENFDKATADFNYLEDARRNLSDRELAAQLKQMQGTAKSLLNHLEKNPQRIGLAHKFIDYYQDRAVKIVKQYLELEETHLSTDRVQELKSRMKQTLAALDGAYQDQFEHVLNDQIISADAELTVMEQQLDAEGIPRRTIDVGKLDEQGDVRIDIDLLDRPIESERPRKFFPRGVQQSRRGQVDARPVIDLTPFPEEDRPQIVQTKLIQSALAIFLGSFGAHKFYQGKTLQGVIYFLLSWTTLPMWVSLVEGIRYLFMPVEDFYDQYLKDKRRNKRGRRK
;
A
#
# COMPACT_ATOMS: atom_id res chain seq x y z
N MET A 1 -53.88 -29.45 -24.72
CA MET A 1 -54.17 -28.76 -23.44
C MET A 1 -52.90 -28.35 -22.71
N ASP A 2 -51.78 -29.06 -22.91
CA ASP A 2 -50.54 -28.79 -22.17
C ASP A 2 -49.85 -27.46 -22.52
N GLU A 3 -50.00 -26.95 -23.76
CA GLU A 3 -49.46 -25.64 -24.14
C GLU A 3 -50.14 -24.45 -23.45
N ILE A 4 -51.46 -24.53 -23.24
CA ILE A 4 -52.23 -23.47 -22.59
C ILE A 4 -51.91 -23.42 -21.10
N LEU A 5 -51.71 -24.58 -20.47
CA LEU A 5 -51.34 -24.69 -19.06
C LEU A 5 -49.94 -24.10 -18.80
N ASN A 6 -48.97 -24.36 -19.69
CA ASN A 6 -47.64 -23.75 -19.61
C ASN A 6 -47.68 -22.23 -19.77
N TYR A 7 -48.53 -21.71 -20.65
CA TYR A 7 -48.68 -20.27 -20.83
C TYR A 7 -49.23 -19.58 -19.56
N LEU A 8 -50.17 -20.24 -18.88
CA LEU A 8 -50.80 -19.73 -17.66
C LEU A 8 -49.83 -19.70 -16.46
N ILE A 9 -48.95 -20.69 -16.35
CA ILE A 9 -47.88 -20.73 -15.33
C ILE A 9 -46.88 -19.59 -15.56
N VAL A 10 -46.52 -19.30 -16.82
CA VAL A 10 -45.61 -18.20 -17.17
C VAL A 10 -46.21 -16.84 -16.80
N ILE A 11 -47.52 -16.64 -17.00
CA ILE A 11 -48.21 -15.39 -16.62
C ILE A 11 -48.28 -15.23 -15.09
N LEU A 12 -48.51 -16.31 -14.34
CA LEU A 12 -48.52 -16.26 -12.86
C LEU A 12 -47.12 -16.00 -12.27
N MET A 13 -46.08 -16.60 -12.85
CA MET A 13 -44.69 -16.37 -12.43
C MET A 13 -44.26 -14.92 -12.68
N THR A 14 -44.62 -14.34 -13.83
CA THR A 14 -44.24 -12.97 -14.19
C THR A 14 -44.96 -11.92 -13.35
N THR A 15 -46.24 -12.13 -13.02
CA THR A 15 -47.01 -11.22 -12.16
C THR A 15 -46.55 -11.24 -10.71
N GLY A 16 -46.17 -12.40 -10.17
CA GLY A 16 -45.59 -12.53 -8.82
C GLY A 16 -44.26 -11.80 -8.64
N VAL A 17 -43.39 -11.83 -9.66
CA VAL A 17 -42.09 -11.11 -9.66
C VAL A 17 -42.30 -9.59 -9.65
N ILE A 18 -43.33 -9.09 -10.35
CA ILE A 18 -43.63 -7.66 -10.41
C ILE A 18 -44.17 -7.15 -9.07
N PHE A 19 -45.06 -7.91 -8.40
CA PHE A 19 -45.61 -7.52 -7.10
C PHE A 19 -44.57 -7.61 -5.97
N GLY A 20 -43.77 -8.70 -5.94
CA GLY A 20 -42.66 -8.85 -5.01
C GLY A 20 -41.56 -7.78 -5.20
N GLY A 21 -41.30 -7.40 -6.45
CA GLY A 21 -40.35 -6.33 -6.79
C GLY A 21 -40.79 -4.95 -6.28
N LYS A 22 -42.08 -4.61 -6.35
CA LYS A 22 -42.61 -3.33 -5.85
C LYS A 22 -42.54 -3.25 -4.32
N ALA A 23 -42.94 -4.31 -3.61
CA ALA A 23 -42.84 -4.38 -2.15
C ALA A 23 -41.37 -4.34 -1.66
N PHE A 24 -40.46 -4.97 -2.38
CA PHE A 24 -39.02 -4.90 -2.11
C PHE A 24 -38.44 -3.50 -2.38
N TRP A 25 -38.91 -2.81 -3.42
CA TRP A 25 -38.49 -1.46 -3.76
C TRP A 25 -38.94 -0.42 -2.72
N ASP A 26 -40.18 -0.52 -2.24
CA ASP A 26 -40.69 0.33 -1.16
C ASP A 26 -40.01 0.02 0.19
N TRP A 27 -39.63 -1.24 0.45
CA TRP A 27 -38.79 -1.63 1.59
C TRP A 27 -37.35 -1.08 1.52
N LYS A 28 -36.74 -1.06 0.32
CA LYS A 28 -35.35 -0.57 0.10
C LYS A 28 -35.22 0.95 0.19
N LYS A 29 -36.25 1.71 -0.22
CA LYS A 29 -36.21 3.18 -0.29
C LYS A 29 -36.09 3.86 1.09
N ASN A 30 -36.46 3.17 2.16
CA ASN A 30 -36.31 3.66 3.54
C ASN A 30 -35.03 3.14 4.25
N ARG A 31 -34.10 2.47 3.54
CA ARG A 31 -32.88 1.83 4.10
C ARG A 31 -31.60 2.09 3.29
N THR A 32 -31.35 3.29 2.81
CA THR A 32 -29.94 3.70 2.59
C THR A 32 -29.41 4.18 3.94
N PRO A 33 -28.59 3.39 4.68
CA PRO A 33 -27.86 3.95 5.79
C PRO A 33 -27.06 5.12 5.21
N ARG A 34 -27.27 6.33 5.73
CA ARG A 34 -26.23 7.36 5.60
C ARG A 34 -25.00 6.70 6.22
N LEU A 35 -23.98 6.40 5.41
CA LEU A 35 -22.68 6.04 5.99
C LEU A 35 -22.30 7.26 6.82
N ASP A 36 -22.41 7.11 8.13
CA ASP A 36 -21.99 8.13 9.05
C ASP A 36 -20.47 8.15 8.97
N LEU A 37 -19.93 9.18 8.31
CA LEU A 37 -18.50 9.34 8.14
C LEU A 37 -17.81 9.44 9.50
N GLN A 38 -18.51 9.90 10.54
CA GLN A 38 -18.00 9.91 11.91
C GLN A 38 -17.94 8.51 12.51
N GLU A 39 -18.93 7.64 12.22
CA GLU A 39 -18.92 6.24 12.65
C GLU A 39 -17.82 5.45 11.95
N LEU A 40 -17.60 5.66 10.65
CA LEU A 40 -16.51 5.03 9.89
C LEU A 40 -15.12 5.52 10.35
N GLU A 41 -14.98 6.82 10.63
CA GLU A 41 -13.75 7.39 11.17
C GLU A 41 -13.48 6.88 12.60
N ALA A 42 -14.53 6.75 13.43
CA ALA A 42 -14.43 6.16 14.76
C ALA A 42 -14.07 4.67 14.70
N GLU A 43 -14.69 3.89 13.82
CA GLU A 43 -14.39 2.47 13.61
C GLU A 43 -12.95 2.30 13.12
N ARG A 44 -12.50 3.14 12.18
CA ARG A 44 -11.11 3.14 11.72
C ARG A 44 -10.13 3.53 12.82
N ALA A 45 -10.44 4.54 13.62
CA ALA A 45 -9.59 4.96 14.74
C ALA A 45 -9.50 3.85 15.81
N GLN A 46 -10.61 3.19 16.11
CA GLN A 46 -10.65 2.03 17.01
C GLN A 46 -9.82 0.87 16.47
N TYR A 47 -9.97 0.54 15.19
CA TYR A 47 -9.17 -0.51 14.53
C TYR A 47 -7.67 -0.21 14.58
N LEU A 48 -7.28 1.04 14.28
CA LEU A 48 -5.87 1.45 14.35
C LEU A 48 -5.33 1.41 15.78
N GLN A 49 -6.14 1.80 16.77
CA GLN A 49 -5.76 1.73 18.18
C GLN A 49 -5.63 0.28 18.65
N GLU A 50 -6.59 -0.58 18.33
CA GLU A 50 -6.56 -2.00 18.67
C GLU A 50 -5.32 -2.69 18.08
N ASN A 51 -5.00 -2.40 16.82
CA ASN A 51 -3.81 -2.93 16.17
C ASN A 51 -2.52 -2.41 16.82
N PHE A 52 -2.48 -1.14 17.20
CA PHE A 52 -1.34 -0.56 17.91
C PHE A 52 -1.16 -1.19 19.30
N ASP A 53 -2.24 -1.41 20.03
CA ASP A 53 -2.24 -2.08 21.33
C ASP A 53 -1.75 -3.53 21.19
N LYS A 54 -2.19 -4.23 20.15
CA LYS A 54 -1.67 -5.57 19.79
C LYS A 54 -0.16 -5.53 19.52
N ALA A 55 0.33 -4.58 18.72
CA ALA A 55 1.77 -4.47 18.43
C ALA A 55 2.60 -4.21 19.69
N THR A 56 2.04 -3.44 20.64
CA THR A 56 2.65 -3.17 21.94
C THR A 56 2.67 -4.43 22.81
N ALA A 57 1.60 -5.24 22.80
CA ALA A 57 1.58 -6.52 23.49
C ALA A 57 2.61 -7.50 22.88
N ASP A 58 2.69 -7.59 21.56
CA ASP A 58 3.65 -8.42 20.84
C ASP A 58 5.10 -7.96 21.12
N PHE A 59 5.34 -6.65 21.24
CA PHE A 59 6.62 -6.07 21.64
C PHE A 59 7.03 -6.53 23.05
N ASN A 60 6.12 -6.41 24.01
CA ASN A 60 6.39 -6.83 25.40
C ASN A 60 6.67 -8.33 25.49
N TYR A 61 5.91 -9.16 24.77
CA TYR A 61 6.16 -10.60 24.69
C TYR A 61 7.58 -10.91 24.19
N LEU A 62 8.03 -10.23 23.12
CA LEU A 62 9.37 -10.44 22.58
C LEU A 62 10.48 -9.97 23.53
N GLU A 63 10.28 -8.88 24.27
CA GLU A 63 11.23 -8.46 25.31
C GLU A 63 11.34 -9.47 26.45
N ASP A 64 10.21 -10.04 26.88
CA ASP A 64 10.19 -11.07 27.92
C ASP A 64 10.82 -12.38 27.42
N ALA A 65 10.47 -12.82 26.22
CA ALA A 65 11.08 -13.98 25.56
C ALA A 65 12.60 -13.82 25.43
N ARG A 66 13.06 -12.62 25.04
CA ARG A 66 14.49 -12.30 24.93
C ARG A 66 15.25 -12.49 26.23
N ARG A 67 14.65 -12.22 27.38
CA ARG A 67 15.28 -12.36 28.71
C ARG A 67 15.41 -13.82 29.15
N ASN A 68 14.52 -14.67 28.66
CA ASN A 68 14.45 -16.09 29.04
C ASN A 68 15.16 -17.03 28.04
N LEU A 69 15.58 -16.52 26.88
CA LEU A 69 16.27 -17.30 25.86
C LEU A 69 17.63 -17.82 26.33
N SER A 70 17.89 -19.11 26.04
CA SER A 70 19.21 -19.70 26.28
C SER A 70 20.22 -19.36 25.18
N ASP A 71 19.75 -19.25 23.93
CA ASP A 71 20.58 -18.82 22.80
C ASP A 71 20.93 -17.32 22.88
N ARG A 72 22.20 -17.03 23.16
CA ARG A 72 22.75 -15.67 23.27
C ARG A 72 22.75 -14.91 21.94
N GLU A 73 22.95 -15.59 20.82
CA GLU A 73 22.96 -14.98 19.48
C GLU A 73 21.56 -14.48 19.15
N LEU A 74 20.55 -15.34 19.33
CA LEU A 74 19.15 -14.96 19.13
C LEU A 74 18.71 -13.86 20.09
N ALA A 75 19.12 -13.93 21.36
CA ALA A 75 18.81 -12.88 22.33
C ALA A 75 19.40 -11.51 21.93
N ALA A 76 20.61 -11.49 21.36
CA ALA A 76 21.24 -10.26 20.85
C ALA A 76 20.49 -9.72 19.62
N GLN A 77 20.10 -10.60 18.71
CA GLN A 77 19.33 -10.24 17.53
C GLN A 77 17.95 -9.66 17.89
N LEU A 78 17.22 -10.30 18.80
CA LEU A 78 15.94 -9.78 19.30
C LEU A 78 16.13 -8.43 19.98
N LYS A 79 17.24 -8.21 20.70
CA LYS A 79 17.54 -6.90 21.30
C LYS A 79 17.60 -5.78 20.24
N GLN A 80 18.23 -6.04 19.09
CA GLN A 80 18.31 -5.07 18.00
C GLN A 80 16.92 -4.80 17.41
N MET A 81 16.18 -5.86 17.08
CA MET A 81 14.81 -5.76 16.58
C MET A 81 13.90 -4.96 17.52
N GLN A 82 13.97 -5.21 18.83
CA GLN A 82 13.20 -4.46 19.82
C GLN A 82 13.67 -3.00 19.94
N GLY A 83 14.93 -2.69 19.68
CA GLY A 83 15.40 -1.30 19.59
C GLY A 83 14.70 -0.52 18.48
N THR A 84 14.64 -1.10 17.27
CA THR A 84 13.94 -0.53 16.12
C THR A 84 12.42 -0.44 16.40
N ALA A 85 11.81 -1.53 16.86
CA ALA A 85 10.38 -1.59 17.18
C ALA A 85 9.99 -0.55 18.24
N LYS A 86 10.78 -0.39 19.30
CA LYS A 86 10.54 0.62 20.35
C LYS A 86 10.57 2.04 19.78
N SER A 87 11.54 2.32 18.92
CA SER A 87 11.68 3.65 18.29
C SER A 87 10.48 3.95 17.40
N LEU A 88 10.04 2.97 16.61
CA LEU A 88 8.85 3.06 15.78
C LEU A 88 7.58 3.25 16.62
N LEU A 89 7.33 2.40 17.61
CA LEU A 89 6.14 2.49 18.47
C LEU A 89 6.09 3.83 19.22
N ASN A 90 7.20 4.29 19.80
CA ASN A 90 7.28 5.61 20.45
C ASN A 90 7.00 6.76 19.47
N HIS A 91 7.42 6.61 18.20
CA HIS A 91 7.15 7.62 17.18
C HIS A 91 5.67 7.65 16.80
N LEU A 92 5.04 6.47 16.66
CA LEU A 92 3.62 6.32 16.36
C LEU A 92 2.73 6.79 17.51
N GLU A 93 3.11 6.55 18.76
CA GLU A 93 2.40 7.07 19.95
C GLU A 93 2.32 8.60 19.93
N LYS A 94 3.42 9.27 19.52
CA LYS A 94 3.46 10.74 19.38
C LYS A 94 2.75 11.25 18.12
N ASN A 95 2.57 10.39 17.12
CA ASN A 95 1.98 10.73 15.83
C ASN A 95 0.90 9.70 15.43
N PRO A 96 -0.25 9.62 16.15
CA PRO A 96 -1.24 8.57 15.93
C PRO A 96 -1.79 8.50 14.50
N GLN A 97 -1.83 9.65 13.81
CA GLN A 97 -2.21 9.74 12.40
C GLN A 97 -1.32 8.93 11.45
N ARG A 98 -0.12 8.54 11.89
CA ARG A 98 0.84 7.73 11.11
C ARG A 98 0.73 6.24 11.36
N ILE A 99 -0.07 5.79 12.32
CA ILE A 99 -0.24 4.35 12.65
C ILE A 99 -0.63 3.56 11.39
N GLY A 100 -1.50 4.11 10.54
CA GLY A 100 -1.90 3.47 9.28
C GLY A 100 -0.74 3.21 8.29
N LEU A 101 0.32 4.02 8.32
CA LEU A 101 1.51 3.82 7.49
C LEU A 101 2.36 2.63 7.97
N ALA A 102 2.26 2.28 9.25
CA ALA A 102 2.98 1.18 9.87
C ALA A 102 2.20 -0.16 9.87
N HIS A 103 1.08 -0.25 9.15
CA HIS A 103 0.21 -1.44 9.18
C HIS A 103 0.96 -2.74 8.87
N LYS A 104 1.95 -2.76 7.98
CA LYS A 104 2.74 -3.98 7.71
C LYS A 104 3.60 -4.42 8.89
N PHE A 105 4.19 -3.46 9.60
CA PHE A 105 4.93 -3.74 10.83
C PHE A 105 3.98 -4.34 11.89
N ILE A 106 2.84 -3.68 12.11
CA ILE A 106 1.86 -4.04 13.13
C ILE A 106 1.16 -5.37 12.83
N ASP A 107 0.59 -5.50 11.63
CA ASP A 107 -0.31 -6.60 11.28
C ASP A 107 0.43 -7.86 10.85
N TYR A 108 1.69 -7.75 10.43
CA TYR A 108 2.41 -8.85 9.80
C TYR A 108 3.80 -9.11 10.37
N TYR A 109 4.72 -8.13 10.34
CA TYR A 109 6.11 -8.42 10.72
C TYR A 109 6.26 -8.72 12.22
N GLN A 110 5.63 -7.93 13.08
CA GLN A 110 5.66 -8.11 14.53
C GLN A 110 5.00 -9.43 14.97
N ASP A 111 3.81 -9.73 14.41
CA ASP A 111 3.11 -10.99 14.63
C ASP A 111 3.96 -12.22 14.20
N ARG A 112 4.61 -12.12 13.04
CA ARG A 112 5.45 -13.21 12.53
C ARG A 112 6.68 -13.44 13.41
N ALA A 113 7.30 -12.37 13.91
CA ALA A 113 8.44 -12.48 14.83
C ALA A 113 8.05 -13.21 16.11
N VAL A 114 6.91 -12.85 16.73
CA VAL A 114 6.36 -13.54 17.91
C VAL A 114 6.18 -15.03 17.65
N LYS A 115 5.53 -15.40 16.53
CA LYS A 115 5.28 -16.80 16.18
C LYS A 115 6.57 -17.60 16.01
N ILE A 116 7.59 -17.02 15.37
CA ILE A 116 8.88 -17.68 15.17
C ILE A 116 9.59 -17.85 16.53
N VAL A 117 9.65 -16.81 17.36
CA VAL A 117 10.30 -16.90 18.68
C VAL A 117 9.60 -17.92 19.58
N LYS A 118 8.26 -17.96 19.58
CA LYS A 118 7.51 -18.96 20.33
C LYS A 118 7.85 -20.39 19.91
N GLN A 119 7.83 -20.67 18.60
CA GLN A 119 8.22 -21.98 18.07
C GLN A 119 9.68 -22.31 18.42
N TYR A 120 10.56 -21.31 18.46
CA TYR A 120 11.97 -21.52 18.81
C TYR A 120 12.12 -21.96 20.27
N LEU A 121 11.40 -21.29 21.19
CA LEU A 121 11.37 -21.63 22.61
C LEU A 121 10.81 -23.04 22.84
N GLU A 122 9.71 -23.41 22.15
CA GLU A 122 9.17 -24.77 22.20
C GLU A 122 10.24 -25.81 21.81
N LEU A 123 11.06 -25.53 20.78
CA LEU A 123 12.17 -26.40 20.39
C LEU A 123 13.34 -26.38 21.40
N GLU A 124 13.54 -25.34 22.19
CA GLU A 124 14.51 -25.33 23.29
C GLU A 124 14.04 -26.21 24.46
N GLU A 125 12.76 -26.13 24.83
CA GLU A 125 12.16 -26.88 25.94
C GLU A 125 12.22 -28.40 25.73
N THR A 126 12.11 -28.87 24.48
CA THR A 126 12.25 -30.31 24.19
C THR A 126 13.65 -30.88 24.46
N HIS A 127 14.66 -30.01 24.58
CA HIS A 127 16.09 -30.36 24.65
C HIS A 127 16.60 -31.27 23.51
N LEU A 128 15.82 -31.42 22.43
CA LEU A 128 16.13 -32.31 21.32
C LEU A 128 17.16 -31.67 20.40
N SER A 129 18.39 -32.18 20.43
CA SER A 129 19.52 -31.63 19.66
C SER A 129 19.88 -32.48 18.43
N THR A 130 18.88 -32.73 17.56
CA THR A 130 19.12 -33.41 16.28
C THR A 130 19.53 -32.42 15.19
N ASP A 131 20.25 -32.87 14.16
CA ASP A 131 20.68 -32.03 13.04
C ASP A 131 19.52 -31.25 12.40
N ARG A 132 18.36 -31.91 12.24
CA ARG A 132 17.15 -31.27 11.68
C ARG A 132 16.61 -30.15 12.57
N VAL A 133 16.64 -30.32 13.90
CA VAL A 133 16.18 -29.29 14.84
C VAL A 133 17.15 -28.11 14.84
N GLN A 134 18.45 -28.37 14.82
CA GLN A 134 19.46 -27.31 14.73
C GLN A 134 19.37 -26.53 13.41
N GLU A 135 19.12 -27.21 12.29
CA GLU A 135 18.88 -26.58 11.00
C GLU A 135 17.63 -25.69 11.02
N LEU A 136 16.52 -26.19 11.58
CA LEU A 136 15.29 -25.41 11.72
C LEU A 136 15.51 -24.17 12.59
N LYS A 137 16.17 -24.31 13.75
CA LYS A 137 16.55 -23.21 14.63
C LYS A 137 17.39 -22.16 13.89
N SER A 138 18.38 -22.58 13.10
CA SER A 138 19.20 -21.68 12.28
C SER A 138 18.37 -20.89 11.26
N ARG A 139 17.49 -21.56 10.51
CA ARG A 139 16.59 -20.89 9.55
C ARG A 139 15.64 -19.90 10.22
N MET A 140 15.18 -20.20 11.43
CA MET A 140 14.35 -19.29 12.23
C MET A 140 15.11 -18.02 12.61
N LYS A 141 16.36 -18.14 13.06
CA LYS A 141 17.25 -16.98 13.34
C LYS A 141 17.46 -16.13 12.08
N GLN A 142 17.77 -16.75 10.95
CA GLN A 142 17.91 -16.05 9.67
C GLN A 142 16.63 -15.32 9.25
N THR A 143 15.46 -15.94 9.44
CA THR A 143 14.18 -15.31 9.13
C THR A 143 13.91 -14.09 10.01
N LEU A 144 14.22 -14.19 11.30
CA LEU A 144 14.13 -13.04 12.21
C LEU A 144 15.09 -11.91 11.80
N ALA A 145 16.23 -12.23 11.18
CA ALA A 145 17.21 -11.22 10.76
C ALA A 145 16.70 -10.46 9.55
N ALA A 146 16.05 -11.16 8.63
CA ALA A 146 15.34 -10.53 7.52
C ALA A 146 14.16 -9.66 7.99
N LEU A 147 13.46 -10.07 9.07
CA LEU A 147 12.42 -9.24 9.66
C LEU A 147 12.96 -7.97 10.31
N ASP A 148 14.17 -7.99 10.88
CA ASP A 148 14.83 -6.79 11.42
C ASP A 148 15.03 -5.72 10.32
N GLY A 149 15.55 -6.12 9.16
CA GLY A 149 15.65 -5.23 8.01
C GLY A 149 14.29 -4.67 7.58
N ALA A 150 13.24 -5.51 7.57
CA ALA A 150 11.89 -5.06 7.27
C ALA A 150 11.34 -4.06 8.31
N TYR A 151 11.73 -4.14 9.59
CA TYR A 151 11.34 -3.16 10.60
C TYR A 151 11.97 -1.80 10.30
N GLN A 152 13.25 -1.79 9.95
CA GLN A 152 13.98 -0.58 9.58
C GLN A 152 13.35 0.09 8.36
N ASP A 153 13.09 -0.68 7.29
CA ASP A 153 12.44 -0.18 6.07
C ASP A 153 11.06 0.41 6.35
N GLN A 154 10.25 -0.25 7.19
CA GLN A 154 8.94 0.28 7.57
C GLN A 154 9.05 1.54 8.43
N PHE A 155 10.04 1.60 9.32
CA PHE A 155 10.23 2.80 10.13
C PHE A 155 10.68 3.99 9.27
N GLU A 156 11.61 3.78 8.33
CA GLU A 156 12.01 4.81 7.37
C GLU A 156 10.81 5.30 6.55
N HIS A 157 9.97 4.39 6.07
CA HIS A 157 8.75 4.75 5.35
C HIS A 157 7.80 5.62 6.19
N VAL A 158 7.67 5.34 7.50
CA VAL A 158 6.88 6.15 8.44
C VAL A 158 7.50 7.54 8.66
N LEU A 159 8.83 7.68 8.52
CA LEU A 159 9.56 8.93 8.67
C LEU A 159 9.70 9.73 7.37
N ASN A 160 9.41 9.14 6.21
CA ASN A 160 9.75 9.68 4.89
C ASN A 160 9.37 11.16 4.69
N ASP A 161 8.17 11.57 5.12
CA ASP A 161 7.74 12.97 4.99
C ASP A 161 8.60 13.94 5.82
N GLN A 162 9.07 13.52 6.99
CA GLN A 162 9.98 14.33 7.82
C GLN A 162 11.38 14.38 7.24
N ILE A 163 11.85 13.27 6.65
CA ILE A 163 13.15 13.22 5.99
C ILE A 163 13.17 14.18 4.79
N ILE A 164 12.13 14.14 3.95
CA ILE A 164 12.00 15.04 2.79
C ILE A 164 11.93 16.51 3.23
N SER A 165 11.17 16.80 4.29
CA SER A 165 11.06 18.17 4.82
C SER A 165 12.40 18.69 5.35
N ALA A 166 13.13 17.87 6.10
CA ALA A 166 14.43 18.23 6.65
C ALA A 166 15.47 18.43 5.53
N ASP A 167 15.48 17.57 4.51
CA ASP A 167 16.37 17.69 3.35
C ASP A 167 16.13 18.99 2.56
N ALA A 168 14.85 19.35 2.37
CA ALA A 168 14.49 20.62 1.73
C ALA A 168 14.94 21.83 2.57
N GLU A 169 14.75 21.79 3.89
CA GLU A 169 15.20 22.85 4.80
C GLU A 169 16.72 22.97 4.80
N LEU A 170 17.45 21.86 4.88
CA LEU A 170 18.91 21.83 4.77
C LEU A 170 19.38 22.40 3.44
N THR A 171 18.73 22.04 2.33
CA THR A 171 19.05 22.59 1.00
C THR A 171 18.89 24.12 0.98
N VAL A 172 17.85 24.67 1.60
CA VAL A 172 17.65 26.12 1.70
C VAL A 172 18.74 26.77 2.57
N MET A 173 19.08 26.17 3.71
CA MET A 173 20.16 26.64 4.56
C MET A 173 21.50 26.63 3.82
N GLU A 174 21.80 25.57 3.06
CA GLU A 174 23.00 25.49 2.23
C GLU A 174 23.07 26.62 1.19
N GLN A 175 21.96 26.89 0.50
CA GLN A 175 21.89 28.00 -0.45
C GLN A 175 22.11 29.35 0.22
N GLN A 176 21.57 29.55 1.42
CA GLN A 176 21.76 30.77 2.19
C GLN A 176 23.21 30.94 2.65
N LEU A 177 23.84 29.88 3.17
CA LEU A 177 25.25 29.89 3.59
C LEU A 177 26.18 30.19 2.41
N ASP A 178 25.92 29.60 1.24
CA ASP A 178 26.68 29.87 0.02
C ASP A 178 26.52 31.33 -0.43
N ALA A 179 25.30 31.89 -0.33
CA ALA A 179 25.03 33.30 -0.66
C ALA A 179 25.69 34.28 0.32
N GLU A 180 25.83 33.89 1.58
CA GLU A 180 26.55 34.64 2.62
C GLU A 180 28.08 34.42 2.57
N GLY A 181 28.56 33.55 1.67
CA GLY A 181 29.98 33.25 1.52
C GLY A 181 30.58 32.45 2.69
N ILE A 182 29.75 31.77 3.46
CA ILE A 182 30.16 30.96 4.62
C ILE A 182 30.64 29.59 4.10
N PRO A 183 31.93 29.25 4.23
CA PRO A 183 32.45 28.01 3.67
C PRO A 183 31.91 26.79 4.41
N ARG A 184 31.34 25.83 3.65
CA ARG A 184 30.89 24.55 4.17
C ARG A 184 32.09 23.66 4.50
N ARG A 185 32.27 23.34 5.78
CA ARG A 185 33.15 22.22 6.18
C ARG A 185 32.38 20.93 5.99
N THR A 186 32.62 20.26 4.87
CA THR A 186 32.17 18.87 4.70
C THR A 186 32.94 18.01 5.69
N ILE A 187 32.27 17.56 6.75
CA ILE A 187 32.77 16.44 7.52
C ILE A 187 32.57 15.23 6.62
N ASP A 188 33.66 14.75 6.04
CA ASP A 188 33.66 13.49 5.29
C ASP A 188 33.48 12.39 6.34
N VAL A 189 32.22 12.04 6.63
CA VAL A 189 31.90 10.89 7.46
C VAL A 189 32.24 9.69 6.59
N GLY A 190 33.50 9.24 6.69
CA GLY A 190 33.99 8.09 5.95
C GLY A 190 33.00 6.93 6.07
N LYS A 191 32.77 6.25 4.94
CA LYS A 191 31.93 5.05 4.91
C LYS A 191 32.29 4.15 6.09
N LEU A 192 31.28 3.73 6.85
CA LEU A 192 31.39 2.72 7.90
C LEU A 192 32.24 1.56 7.34
N ASP A 193 33.36 1.25 8.01
CA ASP A 193 34.07 0.02 7.69
C ASP A 193 33.20 -1.19 8.09
N GLU A 194 33.49 -2.36 7.53
CA GLU A 194 32.70 -3.58 7.75
C GLU A 194 32.72 -4.09 9.21
N GLN A 195 33.31 -3.32 10.14
CA GLN A 195 33.43 -3.62 11.56
C GLN A 195 32.71 -2.60 12.46
N GLY A 196 32.13 -1.55 11.89
CA GLY A 196 31.19 -0.67 12.59
C GLY A 196 31.81 0.36 13.52
N ASP A 197 33.10 0.71 13.35
CA ASP A 197 33.74 1.77 14.13
C ASP A 197 33.89 3.06 13.30
N VAL A 198 33.51 4.20 13.89
CA VAL A 198 33.67 5.53 13.28
C VAL A 198 35.05 6.08 13.64
N ARG A 199 35.98 6.10 12.68
CA ARG A 199 37.20 6.91 12.81
C ARG A 199 36.92 8.33 12.33
N ILE A 200 36.83 9.27 13.27
CA ILE A 200 36.83 10.70 12.97
C ILE A 200 38.29 11.16 12.93
N ASP A 201 38.81 11.46 11.74
CA ASP A 201 40.10 12.13 11.61
C ASP A 201 39.96 13.61 12.03
N ILE A 202 40.31 13.91 13.28
CA ILE A 202 40.26 15.27 13.88
C ILE A 202 41.40 16.17 13.34
N ASP A 203 42.15 15.74 12.34
CA ASP A 203 43.30 16.48 11.77
C ASP A 203 42.88 17.53 10.70
N LEU A 204 41.58 17.64 10.39
CA LEU A 204 41.04 18.64 9.45
C LEU A 204 40.77 20.02 10.06
N LEU A 205 40.83 20.18 11.38
CA LEU A 205 40.50 21.46 12.04
C LEU A 205 41.66 22.49 12.05
N ASP A 206 42.91 22.05 11.85
CA ASP A 206 44.11 22.88 11.95
C ASP A 206 44.68 23.35 10.59
N ARG A 207 44.06 22.98 9.46
CA ARG A 207 44.55 23.44 8.14
C ARG A 207 44.14 24.89 7.85
N PRO A 208 45.07 25.77 7.44
CA PRO A 208 44.76 27.14 7.10
C PRO A 208 43.85 27.19 5.86
N ILE A 209 42.84 28.08 5.92
CA ILE A 209 41.89 28.29 4.83
C ILE A 209 42.63 28.91 3.65
N GLU A 210 42.97 28.09 2.66
CA GLU A 210 43.54 28.58 1.41
C GLU A 210 42.41 29.18 0.57
N SER A 211 42.42 30.51 0.44
CA SER A 211 41.45 31.22 -0.40
C SER A 211 41.72 30.88 -1.87
N GLU A 212 41.06 29.85 -2.41
CA GLU A 212 41.05 29.64 -3.86
C GLU A 212 40.45 30.88 -4.53
N ARG A 213 41.27 31.55 -5.35
CA ARG A 213 40.83 32.67 -6.21
C ARG A 213 39.67 32.20 -7.11
N PRO A 214 38.71 33.07 -7.46
CA PRO A 214 37.52 32.66 -8.18
C PRO A 214 37.91 32.06 -9.53
N ARG A 215 37.66 30.76 -9.69
CA ARG A 215 37.79 30.11 -11.00
C ARG A 215 36.77 30.77 -11.92
N LYS A 216 37.25 31.45 -12.96
CA LYS A 216 36.40 31.95 -14.05
C LYS A 216 35.70 30.75 -14.68
N PHE A 217 34.42 30.58 -14.35
CA PHE A 217 33.58 29.59 -14.97
C PHE A 217 33.29 30.03 -16.41
N PHE A 218 33.98 29.40 -17.36
CA PHE A 218 33.60 29.45 -18.77
C PHE A 218 32.37 28.55 -18.94
N PRO A 219 31.24 29.03 -19.49
CA PRO A 219 30.11 28.16 -19.81
C PRO A 219 30.55 27.23 -20.95
N ARG A 220 30.97 26.03 -20.59
CA ARG A 220 31.33 25.00 -21.54
C ARG A 220 30.04 24.44 -22.11
N GLY A 221 29.73 24.87 -23.34
CA GLY A 221 28.82 24.25 -24.28
C GLY A 221 27.53 23.70 -23.67
N VAL A 222 26.44 24.45 -23.82
CA VAL A 222 25.09 23.88 -23.83
C VAL A 222 25.08 22.82 -24.92
N GLN A 223 25.37 21.58 -24.54
CA GLN A 223 25.14 20.43 -25.38
C GLN A 223 23.62 20.35 -25.48
N GLN A 224 23.15 20.74 -26.65
CA GLN A 224 21.76 20.72 -27.05
C GLN A 224 21.33 19.25 -27.02
N SER A 225 20.97 18.75 -25.83
CA SER A 225 20.24 17.50 -25.69
C SER A 225 18.99 17.67 -26.51
N ARG A 226 18.96 16.89 -27.59
CA ARG A 226 17.85 16.78 -28.52
C ARG A 226 16.54 16.76 -27.73
N ARG A 227 15.61 17.60 -28.18
CA ARG A 227 14.19 17.46 -27.86
C ARG A 227 13.79 15.99 -27.91
N GLY A 228 13.16 15.54 -26.82
CA GLY A 228 12.30 14.37 -26.81
C GLY A 228 12.88 13.18 -26.06
N GLN A 229 12.84 13.24 -24.73
CA GLN A 229 12.06 12.31 -23.89
C GLN A 229 12.33 12.70 -22.43
N VAL A 230 11.42 13.49 -21.87
CA VAL A 230 11.36 13.72 -20.42
C VAL A 230 10.84 12.40 -19.85
N ASP A 231 11.70 11.65 -19.16
CA ASP A 231 11.24 10.56 -18.32
C ASP A 231 10.36 11.16 -17.23
N ALA A 232 9.05 11.04 -17.45
CA ALA A 232 8.04 11.49 -16.52
C ALA A 232 8.27 10.72 -15.21
N ARG A 233 8.71 11.44 -14.18
CA ARG A 233 8.35 11.10 -12.78
C ARG A 233 6.88 10.66 -12.78
N PRO A 234 6.44 9.69 -11.98
CA PRO A 234 5.01 9.48 -11.80
C PRO A 234 4.46 10.77 -11.20
N VAL A 235 3.99 11.67 -12.06
CA VAL A 235 3.15 12.79 -11.67
C VAL A 235 2.02 12.09 -10.94
N ILE A 236 1.93 12.29 -9.63
CA ILE A 236 0.71 11.97 -8.90
C ILE A 236 -0.34 12.76 -9.66
N ASP A 237 -1.10 12.04 -10.49
CA ASP A 237 -2.06 12.61 -11.40
C ASP A 237 -3.26 13.04 -10.55
N LEU A 238 -3.05 14.16 -9.83
CA LEU A 238 -4.03 14.93 -9.07
C LEU A 238 -5.00 15.62 -10.04
N THR A 239 -5.28 15.03 -11.21
CA THR A 239 -6.41 15.48 -12.00
C THR A 239 -7.65 15.26 -11.14
N PRO A 240 -8.28 16.35 -10.68
CA PRO A 240 -9.45 16.23 -9.84
C PRO A 240 -10.55 15.53 -10.65
N PHE A 241 -11.43 14.83 -9.94
CA PHE A 241 -12.58 14.19 -10.56
C PHE A 241 -13.35 15.22 -11.42
N PRO A 242 -13.62 14.94 -12.71
CA PRO A 242 -14.24 15.91 -13.60
C PRO A 242 -15.74 16.00 -13.29
N GLU A 243 -16.11 16.93 -12.42
CA GLU A 243 -17.49 17.14 -11.93
C GLU A 243 -18.49 17.37 -13.08
N GLU A 244 -18.06 18.06 -14.15
CA GLU A 244 -18.86 18.33 -15.36
C GLU A 244 -19.29 17.06 -16.09
N ASP A 245 -18.43 16.02 -16.09
CA ASP A 245 -18.65 14.77 -16.82
C ASP A 245 -19.24 13.65 -15.95
N ARG A 246 -19.45 13.92 -14.66
CA ARG A 246 -20.06 13.00 -13.69
C ARG A 246 -21.29 12.25 -14.23
N PRO A 247 -22.27 12.89 -14.90
CA PRO A 247 -23.44 12.16 -15.41
C PRO A 247 -23.08 11.10 -16.46
N GLN A 248 -22.13 11.38 -17.35
CA GLN A 248 -21.71 10.42 -18.39
C GLN A 248 -20.93 9.25 -17.80
N ILE A 249 -20.11 9.52 -16.78
CA ILE A 249 -19.34 8.51 -16.04
C ILE A 249 -20.30 7.57 -15.29
N VAL A 250 -21.31 8.13 -14.63
CA VAL A 250 -22.37 7.36 -13.96
C VAL A 250 -23.14 6.49 -14.96
N GLN A 251 -23.53 7.03 -16.12
CA GLN A 251 -24.20 6.25 -17.17
C GLN A 251 -23.33 5.07 -17.64
N THR A 252 -22.04 5.33 -17.89
CA THR A 252 -21.09 4.30 -18.33
C THR A 252 -20.94 3.19 -17.28
N LYS A 253 -20.86 3.57 -16.00
CA LYS A 253 -20.83 2.66 -14.85
C LYS A 253 -22.08 1.79 -14.78
N LEU A 254 -23.25 2.41 -14.94
CA LEU A 254 -24.53 1.69 -14.90
C LEU A 254 -24.68 0.73 -16.07
N ILE A 255 -24.35 1.15 -17.29
CA ILE A 255 -24.38 0.28 -18.47
C ILE A 255 -23.45 -0.91 -18.25
N GLN A 256 -22.23 -0.68 -17.76
CA GLN A 256 -21.27 -1.73 -17.47
C GLN A 256 -21.71 -2.68 -16.35
N SER A 257 -22.34 -2.16 -15.30
CA SER A 257 -22.89 -2.96 -14.19
C SER A 257 -24.05 -3.83 -14.67
N ALA A 258 -24.99 -3.24 -15.43
CA ALA A 258 -26.10 -3.96 -16.03
C ALA A 258 -25.62 -5.04 -17.00
N LEU A 259 -24.63 -4.72 -17.84
CA LEU A 259 -24.08 -5.66 -18.81
C LEU A 259 -23.38 -6.84 -18.14
N ALA A 260 -22.75 -6.63 -16.97
CA ALA A 260 -22.13 -7.69 -16.18
C ALA A 260 -23.16 -8.58 -15.47
N ILE A 261 -24.24 -7.99 -14.95
CA ILE A 261 -25.30 -8.75 -14.24
C ILE A 261 -26.14 -9.57 -15.22
N PHE A 262 -26.54 -8.99 -16.36
CA PHE A 262 -27.50 -9.61 -17.25
C PHE A 262 -26.87 -10.36 -18.43
N LEU A 263 -25.75 -9.87 -18.96
CA LEU A 263 -25.06 -10.47 -20.11
C LEU A 263 -23.61 -10.87 -19.79
N GLY A 264 -23.27 -10.95 -18.50
CA GLY A 264 -21.92 -11.28 -18.04
C GLY A 264 -21.48 -12.70 -18.36
N SER A 265 -22.42 -13.65 -18.35
CA SER A 265 -22.17 -15.05 -18.72
C SER A 265 -21.65 -15.20 -20.15
N PHE A 266 -21.93 -14.23 -21.02
CA PHE A 266 -21.44 -14.17 -22.41
C PHE A 266 -20.27 -13.19 -22.60
N GLY A 267 -19.75 -12.59 -21.52
CA GLY A 267 -18.60 -11.68 -21.56
C GLY A 267 -18.88 -10.27 -22.07
N ALA A 268 -20.15 -9.86 -22.20
CA ALA A 268 -20.52 -8.60 -22.82
C ALA A 268 -19.92 -7.36 -22.12
N HIS A 269 -19.79 -7.40 -20.79
CA HIS A 269 -19.18 -6.31 -20.02
C HIS A 269 -17.68 -6.15 -20.27
N LYS A 270 -16.96 -7.22 -20.62
CA LYS A 270 -15.54 -7.17 -21.02
C LYS A 270 -15.37 -6.61 -22.43
N PHE A 271 -16.32 -6.89 -23.33
CA PHE A 271 -16.35 -6.26 -24.66
C PHE A 271 -16.65 -4.75 -24.57
N TYR A 272 -17.56 -4.34 -23.71
CA TYR A 272 -17.83 -2.91 -23.45
C TYR A 272 -16.62 -2.18 -22.84
N GLN A 273 -15.74 -2.91 -22.13
CA GLN A 273 -14.45 -2.38 -21.66
C GLN A 273 -13.40 -2.23 -22.76
N GLY A 274 -13.65 -2.70 -23.99
CA GLY A 274 -12.65 -2.77 -25.06
C GLY A 274 -11.62 -3.90 -24.86
N LYS A 275 -11.85 -4.82 -23.91
CA LYS A 275 -11.00 -5.99 -23.65
C LYS A 275 -11.52 -7.18 -24.44
N THR A 276 -11.42 -7.10 -25.77
CA THR A 276 -11.99 -8.07 -26.71
C THR A 276 -11.54 -9.50 -26.45
N LEU A 277 -10.24 -9.71 -26.20
CA LEU A 277 -9.69 -11.04 -25.90
C LEU A 277 -10.34 -11.68 -24.64
N GLN A 278 -10.58 -10.89 -23.58
CA GLN A 278 -11.21 -11.39 -22.35
C GLN A 278 -12.71 -11.67 -22.54
N GLY A 279 -13.41 -10.87 -23.35
CA GLY A 279 -14.79 -11.15 -23.72
C GLY A 279 -14.94 -12.46 -24.50
N VAL A 280 -14.02 -12.74 -25.43
CA VAL A 280 -14.00 -13.99 -26.21
C VAL A 280 -13.79 -15.20 -25.28
N ILE A 281 -12.89 -15.10 -24.31
CA ILE A 281 -12.67 -16.15 -23.30
C ILE A 281 -13.95 -16.43 -22.51
N TYR A 282 -14.66 -15.39 -22.05
CA TYR A 282 -15.92 -15.54 -21.31
C TYR A 282 -17.01 -16.18 -22.16
N PHE A 283 -17.08 -15.82 -23.45
CA PHE A 283 -18.04 -16.41 -24.38
C PHE A 283 -17.77 -17.90 -24.65
N LEU A 284 -16.50 -18.28 -24.83
CA LEU A 284 -16.10 -19.68 -25.03
C LEU A 284 -16.31 -20.56 -23.78
N LEU A 285 -16.23 -19.95 -22.59
CA LEU A 285 -16.41 -20.64 -21.30
C LEU A 285 -17.85 -20.56 -20.76
N SER A 286 -18.81 -19.95 -21.47
CA SER A 286 -20.16 -19.68 -20.95
C SER A 286 -20.93 -20.96 -20.55
N TRP A 287 -20.62 -22.09 -21.21
CA TRP A 287 -21.20 -23.41 -20.93
C TRP A 287 -20.80 -23.99 -19.56
N THR A 288 -19.77 -23.45 -18.92
CA THR A 288 -19.28 -23.93 -17.61
C THR A 288 -19.99 -23.29 -16.42
N THR A 289 -20.89 -22.32 -16.63
CA THR A 289 -21.57 -21.49 -15.59
C THR A 289 -20.66 -20.69 -14.65
N LEU A 290 -19.35 -20.96 -14.62
CA LEU A 290 -18.34 -20.19 -13.87
C LEU A 290 -18.33 -18.69 -14.27
N PRO A 291 -18.43 -18.31 -15.56
CA PRO A 291 -18.46 -16.90 -15.94
C PRO A 291 -19.71 -16.15 -15.46
N MET A 292 -20.84 -16.84 -15.20
CA MET A 292 -22.06 -16.22 -14.68
C MET A 292 -21.84 -15.71 -13.25
N TRP A 293 -21.25 -16.53 -12.38
CA TRP A 293 -20.98 -16.16 -10.98
C TRP A 293 -19.93 -15.07 -10.87
N VAL A 294 -18.83 -15.18 -11.62
CA VAL A 294 -17.77 -14.16 -11.64
C VAL A 294 -18.30 -12.82 -12.15
N SER A 295 -19.16 -12.82 -13.17
CA SER A 295 -19.72 -11.59 -13.73
C SER A 295 -20.81 -10.96 -12.85
N LEU A 296 -21.58 -11.77 -12.13
CA LEU A 296 -22.56 -11.29 -11.16
C LEU A 296 -21.86 -10.58 -9.99
N VAL A 297 -20.78 -11.14 -9.46
CA VAL A 297 -19.97 -10.51 -8.41
C VAL A 297 -19.30 -9.24 -8.92
N GLU A 298 -18.72 -9.26 -10.13
CA GLU A 298 -18.15 -8.05 -10.74
C GLU A 298 -19.22 -6.97 -10.98
N GLY A 299 -20.43 -7.34 -11.42
CA GLY A 299 -21.54 -6.43 -11.67
C GLY A 299 -22.09 -5.79 -10.39
N ILE A 300 -22.21 -6.57 -9.32
CA ILE A 300 -22.53 -6.07 -7.98
C ILE A 300 -21.43 -5.13 -7.50
N ARG A 301 -20.15 -5.49 -7.67
CA ARG A 301 -19.01 -4.64 -7.31
C ARG A 301 -19.01 -3.32 -8.07
N TYR A 302 -19.26 -3.32 -9.38
CA TYR A 302 -19.36 -2.08 -10.16
C TYR A 302 -20.54 -1.21 -9.72
N LEU A 303 -21.66 -1.83 -9.31
CA LEU A 303 -22.84 -1.10 -8.87
C LEU A 303 -22.59 -0.37 -7.53
N PHE A 304 -21.87 -1.00 -6.60
CA PHE A 304 -21.60 -0.47 -5.25
C PHE A 304 -20.26 0.27 -5.08
N MET A 305 -19.39 0.27 -6.09
CA MET A 305 -18.17 1.08 -6.11
C MET A 305 -18.50 2.58 -6.19
N PRO A 306 -17.83 3.50 -5.47
CA PRO A 306 -17.94 4.95 -5.69
C PRO A 306 -17.67 5.37 -7.14
N VAL A 307 -18.23 6.50 -7.59
CA VAL A 307 -18.13 6.93 -9.00
C VAL A 307 -16.71 7.40 -9.33
N GLU A 308 -16.06 7.97 -8.33
CA GLU A 308 -14.69 8.47 -8.31
C GLU A 308 -13.73 7.28 -8.47
N ASP A 309 -13.87 6.24 -7.63
CA ASP A 309 -13.11 4.99 -7.74
C ASP A 309 -13.32 4.29 -9.08
N PHE A 310 -14.56 4.29 -9.58
CA PHE A 310 -14.88 3.73 -10.89
C PHE A 310 -14.19 4.50 -12.03
N TYR A 311 -14.18 5.82 -11.93
CA TYR A 311 -13.52 6.69 -12.90
C TYR A 311 -12.01 6.43 -12.94
N ASP A 312 -11.37 6.39 -11.77
CA ASP A 312 -9.93 6.18 -11.65
C ASP A 312 -9.49 4.82 -12.18
N GLN A 313 -10.24 3.75 -11.85
CA GLN A 313 -9.86 2.39 -12.23
C GLN A 313 -10.21 2.03 -13.70
N TYR A 314 -11.29 2.59 -14.27
CA TYR A 314 -11.84 2.10 -15.55
C TYR A 314 -11.87 3.13 -16.68
N LEU A 315 -11.82 4.43 -16.39
CA LEU A 315 -12.02 5.49 -17.39
C LEU A 315 -10.87 6.50 -17.50
N LYS A 316 -10.09 6.72 -16.44
CA LYS A 316 -8.98 7.71 -16.38
C LYS A 316 -7.98 7.53 -17.53
N ASP A 317 -7.45 6.33 -17.70
CA ASP A 317 -6.49 6.01 -18.77
C ASP A 317 -7.07 6.13 -20.18
N LYS A 318 -8.34 5.75 -20.37
CA LYS A 318 -9.01 5.84 -21.67
C LYS A 318 -9.22 7.28 -22.10
N ARG A 319 -9.53 8.17 -21.16
CA ARG A 319 -9.67 9.62 -21.41
C ARG A 319 -8.33 10.28 -21.70
N ARG A 320 -7.27 9.92 -20.97
CA ARG A 320 -5.89 10.37 -21.25
C ARG A 320 -5.48 10.04 -22.69
N ASN A 321 -5.67 8.79 -23.12
CA ASN A 321 -5.34 8.35 -24.48
C ASN A 321 -6.20 9.01 -25.58
N LYS A 322 -7.45 9.36 -25.30
CA LYS A 322 -8.31 10.11 -26.25
C LYS A 322 -7.92 11.58 -26.38
N ARG A 323 -7.51 12.24 -25.29
CA ARG A 323 -7.05 13.64 -25.31
C ARG A 323 -5.69 13.80 -26.01
N GLY A 324 -4.79 12.83 -25.86
CA GLY A 324 -3.50 12.81 -26.56
C GLY A 324 -3.60 12.57 -28.08
N ARG A 325 -4.73 12.05 -28.57
CA ARG A 325 -4.99 11.83 -30.01
C ARG A 325 -5.73 12.98 -30.71
N ARG A 326 -6.22 13.97 -29.96
CA ARG A 326 -6.94 15.14 -30.47
C ARG A 326 -6.06 16.40 -30.57
N LYS A 327 -4.76 16.26 -30.31
CA LYS A 327 -3.77 17.33 -30.47
C LYS A 327 -2.90 17.07 -31.68
#